data_AF-A0A0C2NT96-F1
#
_entry.id   AF-A0A0C2NT96-F1
#
_cell.length_a   1.000
_cell.length_b   1.000
_cell.length_c   1.000
_cell.angle_alpha   90.00
_cell.angle_beta   90.00
_cell.angle_gamma   90.00
#
_symmetry.space_group_name_H-M   'P 1'
#
loop_
_entity.id
_entity.type
_entity.pdbx_description
1 polymer ?
#
loop_
_entity_poly.entity_id
_entity_poly.type
_entity_poly.pdbx_seq_one_letter_code
_entity_poly.pdbx_strand_id
1 'polypeptide(L)'
;MVRHVTHLERREQIRVDFPAMKKRIESYSKKVSGTSQFVAGQYKRIVDDLVIDQHGYWHFPYVSAFHSKTGRDHTLGAALNQVPKEYWKSVLNPPKGSVYALLDYQQQEPMIAAYMSNCQILIDWYGQGDIYEQLALRFQDKVTREQCKGLMIGHLYGIGVKTLSEQLKVSNYQARTWLTELSQFIYPIEQYLNQSASEIRASGVARSLDWQHTISDLDSELSLRNWKIQATGADIMRRACINLDLAEIPLLLTNHDSFLVRLENDNYQIQLNKAIQALTDAAVDVLNGFPLKVAVEMQVPSKEK
;
A
#
# COMPACT_ATOMS: atom_id res chain seq x y z
N MET A 1 -10.52 17.48 -22.75
CA MET A 1 -9.82 17.94 -21.51
C MET A 1 -10.76 18.40 -20.39
N VAL A 2 -12.06 18.66 -20.64
CA VAL A 2 -12.97 19.25 -19.62
C VAL A 2 -13.76 18.20 -18.79
N ARG A 3 -13.84 16.93 -19.22
CA ARG A 3 -14.61 15.88 -18.50
C ARG A 3 -13.94 15.33 -17.23
N HIS A 4 -12.62 15.47 -17.06
CA HIS A 4 -11.91 14.82 -15.95
C HIS A 4 -11.88 15.63 -14.64
N VAL A 5 -12.20 16.92 -14.66
CA VAL A 5 -12.08 17.79 -13.47
C VAL A 5 -13.37 17.81 -12.63
N THR A 6 -14.53 17.55 -13.22
CA THR A 6 -15.84 17.60 -12.53
C THR A 6 -16.03 16.48 -11.49
N HIS A 7 -15.22 15.42 -11.54
CA HIS A 7 -15.30 14.29 -10.61
C HIS A 7 -14.54 14.53 -9.29
N LEU A 8 -13.65 15.53 -9.23
CA LEU A 8 -12.85 15.82 -8.02
C LEU A 8 -13.68 16.43 -6.88
N GLU A 9 -14.83 17.03 -7.18
CA GLU A 9 -15.78 17.53 -6.16
C GLU A 9 -16.65 16.43 -5.55
N ARG A 10 -16.57 15.18 -6.05
CA ARG A 10 -17.47 14.07 -5.68
C ARG A 10 -16.82 12.98 -4.82
N ARG A 11 -15.55 13.12 -4.45
CA ARG A 11 -14.90 12.12 -3.59
C ARG A 11 -15.60 12.08 -2.24
N GLU A 12 -16.16 10.94 -1.91
CA GLU A 12 -16.89 10.75 -0.68
C GLU A 12 -15.97 10.86 0.56
N GLN A 13 -16.49 11.47 1.61
CA GLN A 13 -15.75 11.70 2.86
C GLN A 13 -15.80 10.46 3.75
N ILE A 14 -14.80 10.31 4.63
CA ILE A 14 -14.73 9.19 5.57
C ILE A 14 -15.50 9.57 6.83
N ARG A 15 -16.67 8.97 7.06
CA ARG A 15 -17.35 9.08 8.36
C ARG A 15 -16.56 8.36 9.45
N VAL A 16 -16.31 9.05 10.56
CA VAL A 16 -15.50 8.55 11.70
C VAL A 16 -16.29 8.55 13.01
N ASP A 17 -15.81 7.77 13.98
CA ASP A 17 -16.30 7.74 15.35
C ASP A 17 -15.53 8.77 16.20
N PHE A 18 -16.07 9.99 16.24
CA PHE A 18 -15.49 11.10 17.02
C PHE A 18 -15.34 10.78 18.52
N PRO A 19 -16.35 10.22 19.22
CA PRO A 19 -16.19 9.80 20.61
C PRO A 19 -15.03 8.80 20.81
N ALA A 20 -14.89 7.81 19.92
CA ALA A 20 -13.79 6.85 20.00
C ALA A 20 -12.42 7.53 19.80
N MET A 21 -12.31 8.46 18.84
CA MET A 21 -11.09 9.26 18.63
C MET A 21 -10.75 10.08 19.87
N LYS A 22 -11.71 10.84 20.44
CA LYS A 22 -11.52 11.64 21.66
C LYS A 22 -11.05 10.81 22.86
N LYS A 23 -11.74 9.68 23.12
CA LYS A 23 -11.36 8.75 24.19
C LYS A 23 -9.93 8.24 24.01
N ARG A 24 -9.53 7.95 22.78
CA ARG A 24 -8.18 7.49 22.49
C ARG A 24 -7.13 8.58 22.68
N ILE A 25 -7.39 9.80 22.20
CA ILE A 25 -6.52 10.96 22.42
C ILE A 25 -6.27 11.14 23.92
N GLU A 26 -7.31 11.17 24.75
CA GLU A 26 -7.20 11.33 26.21
C GLU A 26 -6.42 10.19 26.87
N SER A 27 -6.69 8.94 26.49
CA SER A 27 -6.01 7.77 27.05
C SER A 27 -4.54 7.71 26.65
N TYR A 28 -4.23 7.95 25.37
CA TYR A 28 -2.89 7.74 24.82
C TYR A 28 -1.96 8.90 25.10
N SER A 29 -2.48 10.13 25.26
CA SER A 29 -1.68 11.28 25.68
C SER A 29 -1.07 11.12 27.07
N LYS A 30 -1.65 10.25 27.91
CA LYS A 30 -1.14 9.91 29.26
C LYS A 30 -0.12 8.78 29.26
N LYS A 31 0.11 8.10 28.13
CA LYS A 31 1.05 6.99 28.02
C LYS A 31 2.46 7.51 27.70
N VAL A 32 3.47 6.76 28.14
CA VAL A 32 4.89 7.03 27.84
C VAL A 32 5.30 6.46 26.47
N SER A 33 4.52 5.52 25.92
CA SER A 33 4.80 4.89 24.62
C SER A 33 4.80 5.92 23.48
N GLY A 34 5.91 6.03 22.76
CA GLY A 34 6.05 6.92 21.59
C GLY A 34 5.00 6.65 20.51
N THR A 35 4.69 5.38 20.21
CA THR A 35 3.60 5.02 19.28
C THR A 35 2.25 5.52 19.76
N SER A 36 1.95 5.38 21.06
CA SER A 36 0.69 5.87 21.62
C SER A 36 0.58 7.39 21.50
N GLN A 37 1.64 8.11 21.86
CA GLN A 37 1.69 9.57 21.77
C GLN A 37 1.59 10.05 20.30
N PHE A 38 2.27 9.37 19.37
CA PHE A 38 2.17 9.63 17.94
C PHE A 38 0.72 9.48 17.46
N VAL A 39 0.07 8.36 17.75
CA VAL A 39 -1.32 8.10 17.36
C VAL A 39 -2.28 9.14 17.97
N ALA A 40 -2.08 9.53 19.23
CA ALA A 40 -2.87 10.59 19.86
C ALA A 40 -2.72 11.93 19.13
N GLY A 41 -1.48 12.28 18.77
CA GLY A 41 -1.19 13.49 18.00
C GLY A 41 -1.84 13.48 16.61
N GLN A 42 -1.79 12.34 15.91
CA GLN A 42 -2.47 12.18 14.62
C GLN A 42 -3.97 12.38 14.73
N TYR A 43 -4.63 11.70 15.68
CA TYR A 43 -6.07 11.85 15.87
C TYR A 43 -6.48 13.23 16.31
N LYS A 44 -5.67 13.92 17.13
CA LYS A 44 -5.95 15.31 17.50
C LYS A 44 -6.03 16.19 16.25
N ARG A 45 -5.03 16.11 15.36
CA ARG A 45 -5.03 16.87 14.11
C ARG A 45 -6.23 16.53 13.22
N ILE A 46 -6.58 15.24 13.10
CA ILE A 46 -7.76 14.82 12.34
C ILE A 46 -9.03 15.43 12.94
N VAL A 47 -9.19 15.37 14.26
CA VAL A 47 -10.35 15.91 14.99
C VAL A 47 -10.51 17.41 14.79
N ASP A 48 -9.41 18.15 14.81
CA ASP A 48 -9.41 19.61 14.64
C ASP A 48 -9.89 20.02 13.22
N ASP A 49 -9.76 19.12 12.23
CA ASP A 49 -10.10 19.35 10.82
C ASP A 49 -11.42 18.65 10.37
N LEU A 50 -12.22 18.08 11.30
CA LEU A 50 -13.45 17.37 10.92
C LEU A 50 -14.55 18.32 10.43
N VAL A 51 -15.24 17.91 9.38
CA VAL A 51 -16.51 18.53 8.95
C VAL A 51 -17.66 17.88 9.72
N ILE A 52 -18.56 18.69 10.28
CA ILE A 52 -19.66 18.23 11.13
C ILE A 52 -20.99 18.59 10.47
N ASP A 53 -21.89 17.60 10.38
CA ASP A 53 -23.27 17.79 9.96
C ASP A 53 -24.24 16.97 10.84
N GLN A 54 -25.52 16.97 10.48
CA GLN A 54 -26.56 16.20 11.18
C GLN A 54 -26.37 14.67 11.07
N HIS A 55 -25.53 14.20 10.14
CA HIS A 55 -25.26 12.79 9.88
C HIS A 55 -23.97 12.31 10.54
N GLY A 56 -23.08 13.19 10.98
CA GLY A 56 -21.98 12.86 11.87
C GLY A 56 -20.72 13.70 11.66
N TYR A 57 -19.58 13.01 11.79
CA TYR A 57 -18.25 13.61 11.73
C TYR A 57 -17.49 13.04 10.55
N TRP A 58 -17.02 13.92 9.68
CA TRP A 58 -16.49 13.55 8.38
C TRP A 58 -15.05 14.01 8.24
N HIS A 59 -14.19 13.05 7.91
CA HIS A 59 -12.79 13.29 7.62
C HIS A 59 -12.58 13.33 6.11
N PHE A 60 -11.99 14.42 5.62
CA PHE A 60 -11.71 14.63 4.21
C PHE A 60 -10.20 14.87 3.99
N PRO A 61 -9.41 13.80 3.76
CA PRO A 61 -7.98 13.95 3.58
C PRO A 61 -7.67 14.53 2.20
N TYR A 62 -6.94 15.65 2.19
CA TYR A 62 -6.43 16.23 0.95
C TYR A 62 -5.30 15.37 0.39
N VAL A 63 -5.42 14.96 -0.88
CA VAL A 63 -4.44 14.10 -1.56
C VAL A 63 -3.83 14.87 -2.73
N SER A 64 -2.52 15.10 -2.66
CA SER A 64 -1.75 15.60 -3.79
C SER A 64 -1.39 14.42 -4.70
N ALA A 65 -2.01 14.33 -5.87
CA ALA A 65 -1.57 13.38 -6.89
C ALA A 65 -0.15 13.71 -7.37
N PHE A 66 0.60 12.70 -7.82
CA PHE A 66 1.94 12.85 -8.38
C PHE A 66 2.92 13.66 -7.52
N HIS A 67 2.85 13.49 -6.20
CA HIS A 67 3.62 14.28 -5.24
C HIS A 67 5.05 13.76 -5.07
N SER A 68 5.27 12.45 -5.22
CA SER A 68 6.58 11.84 -5.02
C SER A 68 7.41 11.78 -6.31
N LYS A 69 8.72 11.54 -6.16
CA LYS A 69 9.64 11.24 -7.29
C LYS A 69 9.19 10.04 -8.12
N THR A 70 8.43 9.11 -7.54
CA THR A 70 7.89 7.91 -8.20
C THR A 70 6.47 8.12 -8.74
N GLY A 71 5.94 9.35 -8.66
CA GLY A 71 4.60 9.67 -9.11
C GLY A 71 3.51 9.17 -8.17
N ARG A 72 3.85 8.69 -6.96
CA ARG A 72 2.87 8.36 -5.93
C ARG A 72 2.17 9.62 -5.45
N ASP A 73 0.95 9.45 -4.98
CA ASP A 73 0.24 10.48 -4.27
C ASP A 73 0.82 10.68 -2.86
N HIS A 74 0.46 11.80 -2.25
CA HIS A 74 0.74 12.05 -0.84
C HIS A 74 -0.42 12.81 -0.21
N THR A 75 -0.87 12.35 0.95
CA THR A 75 -1.84 13.08 1.76
C THR A 75 -1.19 14.27 2.45
N LEU A 76 -1.72 15.47 2.24
CA LEU A 76 -1.28 16.67 2.94
C LEU A 76 -2.13 16.91 4.19
N GLY A 77 -1.51 17.44 5.25
CA GLY A 77 -2.18 17.68 6.52
C GLY A 77 -2.42 16.40 7.31
N ALA A 78 -3.47 16.39 8.14
CA ALA A 78 -3.87 15.23 8.91
C ALA A 78 -4.63 14.25 8.02
N ALA A 79 -4.24 12.98 8.05
CA ALA A 79 -4.93 11.95 7.26
C ALA A 79 -4.93 10.61 7.97
N LEU A 80 -6.01 9.84 7.81
CA LEU A 80 -6.15 8.52 8.43
C LEU A 80 -5.02 7.55 8.00
N ASN A 81 -4.52 7.66 6.77
CA ASN A 81 -3.41 6.82 6.28
C ASN A 81 -2.05 7.13 6.92
N GLN A 82 -1.92 8.22 7.68
CA GLN A 82 -0.75 8.50 8.52
C GLN A 82 -0.83 7.77 9.89
N VAL A 83 -1.99 7.21 10.23
CA VAL A 83 -2.18 6.39 11.42
C VAL A 83 -1.94 4.92 11.06
N PRO A 84 -1.25 4.11 11.90
CA PRO A 84 -1.09 2.69 11.63
C PRO A 84 -2.44 1.96 11.48
N LYS A 85 -2.54 1.05 10.50
CA LYS A 85 -3.78 0.39 10.06
C LYS A 85 -4.52 -0.32 11.20
N GLU A 86 -3.79 -0.86 12.19
CA GLU A 86 -4.37 -1.56 13.34
C GLU A 86 -5.30 -0.70 14.20
N TYR A 87 -5.17 0.64 14.12
CA TYR A 87 -6.03 1.56 14.86
C TYR A 87 -7.29 1.97 14.10
N TRP A 88 -7.42 1.67 12.80
CA TRP A 88 -8.49 2.21 11.96
C TRP A 88 -9.87 1.63 12.31
N LYS A 89 -9.99 0.29 12.47
CA LYS A 89 -11.28 -0.39 12.72
C LYS A 89 -12.11 0.26 13.83
N SER A 90 -11.42 0.73 14.87
CA SER A 90 -12.02 1.32 16.05
C SER A 90 -12.44 2.79 15.94
N VAL A 91 -12.07 3.48 14.86
CA VAL A 91 -12.41 4.90 14.62
C VAL A 91 -13.18 5.12 13.33
N LEU A 92 -13.31 4.10 12.49
CA LEU A 92 -14.18 4.13 11.32
C LEU A 92 -15.64 3.90 11.73
N ASN A 93 -16.56 4.66 11.15
CA ASN A 93 -17.98 4.56 11.44
C ASN A 93 -18.81 4.75 10.16
N PRO A 94 -18.95 3.72 9.32
CA PRO A 94 -19.67 3.83 8.07
C PRO A 94 -21.10 4.39 8.23
N PRO A 95 -21.64 5.10 7.23
CA PRO A 95 -23.05 5.45 7.18
C PRO A 95 -23.96 4.23 7.36
N LYS A 96 -25.15 4.41 7.94
CA LYS A 96 -26.11 3.32 8.17
C LYS A 96 -26.41 2.59 6.86
N GLY A 97 -26.40 1.25 6.91
CA GLY A 97 -26.67 0.42 5.73
C GLY A 97 -25.44 0.17 4.85
N SER A 98 -24.24 0.56 5.28
CA SER A 98 -23.01 0.38 4.52
C SER A 98 -21.89 -0.28 5.33
N VAL A 99 -20.85 -0.72 4.63
CA VAL A 99 -19.61 -1.31 5.13
C VAL A 99 -18.44 -0.56 4.53
N TYR A 100 -17.43 -0.24 5.33
CA TYR A 100 -16.12 0.11 4.80
C TYR A 100 -15.28 -1.16 4.63
N ALA A 101 -14.73 -1.35 3.43
CA ALA A 101 -13.82 -2.43 3.12
C ALA A 101 -12.46 -1.85 2.69
N LEU A 102 -11.37 -2.37 3.26
CA LEU A 102 -10.01 -2.09 2.81
C LEU A 102 -9.57 -3.25 1.91
N LEU A 103 -9.42 -2.95 0.63
CA LEU A 103 -8.92 -3.88 -0.37
C LEU A 103 -7.42 -3.64 -0.54
N ASP A 104 -6.62 -4.69 -0.48
CA ASP A 104 -5.15 -4.60 -0.53
C ASP A 104 -4.58 -5.58 -1.56
N TYR A 105 -3.63 -5.12 -2.37
CA TYR A 105 -2.94 -6.02 -3.28
C TYR A 105 -2.02 -6.97 -2.50
N GLN A 106 -2.12 -8.25 -2.80
CA GLN A 106 -1.27 -9.25 -2.17
C GLN A 106 0.12 -9.24 -2.79
N GLN A 107 1.12 -8.84 -1.99
CA GLN A 107 2.54 -8.85 -2.35
C GLN A 107 2.84 -8.04 -3.63
N GLN A 108 2.23 -6.86 -3.77
CA GLN A 108 2.31 -6.03 -4.98
C GLN A 108 3.74 -5.79 -5.45
N GLU A 109 4.59 -5.16 -4.64
CA GLU A 109 5.93 -4.76 -5.08
C GLU A 109 6.84 -5.94 -5.45
N PRO A 110 6.91 -7.04 -4.65
CA PRO A 110 7.62 -8.25 -5.07
C PRO A 110 7.12 -8.82 -6.39
N MET A 111 5.80 -8.81 -6.62
CA MET A 111 5.24 -9.37 -7.86
C MET A 111 5.42 -8.47 -9.07
N ILE A 112 5.40 -7.15 -8.90
CA ILE A 112 5.84 -6.21 -9.94
C ILE A 112 7.30 -6.50 -10.30
N ALA A 113 8.18 -6.63 -9.30
CA ALA A 113 9.59 -6.93 -9.54
C ALA A 113 9.78 -8.29 -10.23
N ALA A 114 9.05 -9.32 -9.80
CA ALA A 114 9.08 -10.65 -10.41
C ALA A 114 8.63 -10.61 -11.88
N TYR A 115 7.52 -9.92 -12.17
CA TYR A 115 7.01 -9.77 -13.52
C TYR A 115 8.01 -9.01 -14.42
N MET A 116 8.48 -7.84 -13.99
CA MET A 116 9.38 -7.00 -14.81
C MET A 116 10.75 -7.66 -15.07
N SER A 117 11.19 -8.55 -14.18
CA SER A 117 12.45 -9.29 -14.31
C SER A 117 12.31 -10.68 -14.94
N ASN A 118 11.09 -11.11 -15.29
CA ASN A 118 10.78 -12.48 -15.70
C ASN A 118 11.25 -13.55 -14.69
N CYS A 119 11.13 -13.27 -13.40
CA CYS A 119 11.47 -14.20 -12.33
C CYS A 119 10.40 -15.30 -12.20
N GLN A 120 10.54 -16.37 -13.00
CA GLN A 120 9.55 -17.45 -13.08
C GLN A 120 9.30 -18.13 -11.73
N ILE A 121 10.33 -18.27 -10.88
CA ILE A 121 10.19 -18.89 -9.55
C ILE A 121 9.14 -18.16 -8.70
N LEU A 122 9.21 -16.83 -8.63
CA LEU A 122 8.26 -16.04 -7.83
C LEU A 122 6.88 -15.99 -8.48
N ILE A 123 6.81 -15.95 -9.81
CA ILE A 123 5.55 -16.03 -10.56
C ILE A 123 4.83 -17.36 -10.27
N ASP A 124 5.56 -18.49 -10.29
CA ASP A 124 5.01 -19.82 -10.00
C ASP A 124 4.55 -19.93 -8.54
N TRP A 125 5.36 -19.43 -7.59
CA TRP A 125 4.98 -19.41 -6.17
C TRP A 125 3.74 -18.58 -5.91
N TYR A 126 3.62 -17.44 -6.60
CA TYR A 126 2.42 -16.63 -6.53
C TYR A 126 1.20 -17.34 -7.11
N GLY A 127 1.35 -18.11 -8.19
CA GLY A 127 0.30 -18.99 -8.70
C GLY A 127 -0.18 -20.02 -7.67
N GLN A 128 0.73 -20.50 -6.83
CA GLN A 128 0.45 -21.52 -5.79
C GLN A 128 -0.12 -20.94 -4.49
N GLY A 129 0.05 -19.65 -4.21
CA GLY A 129 -0.42 -19.05 -2.97
C GLY A 129 0.36 -17.80 -2.57
N ASP A 130 0.79 -17.76 -1.31
CA ASP A 130 1.60 -16.69 -0.73
C ASP A 130 3.10 -16.96 -0.97
N ILE A 131 3.80 -16.02 -1.61
CA ILE A 131 5.23 -16.20 -1.96
C ILE A 131 6.14 -16.37 -0.74
N TYR A 132 5.75 -15.84 0.42
CA TYR A 132 6.55 -15.93 1.64
C TYR A 132 6.35 -17.28 2.33
N GLU A 133 5.16 -17.86 2.24
CA GLU A 133 4.93 -19.25 2.66
C GLU A 133 5.69 -20.22 1.76
N GLN A 134 5.67 -20.02 0.45
CA GLN A 134 6.47 -20.82 -0.49
C GLN A 134 7.97 -20.70 -0.21
N LEU A 135 8.45 -19.51 0.14
CA LEU A 135 9.83 -19.32 0.55
C LEU A 135 10.15 -20.05 1.87
N ALA A 136 9.26 -20.00 2.85
CA ALA A 136 9.43 -20.70 4.13
C ALA A 136 9.59 -22.22 3.94
N LEU A 137 8.82 -22.82 3.02
CA LEU A 137 8.96 -24.24 2.66
C LEU A 137 10.35 -24.56 2.10
N ARG A 138 10.99 -23.64 1.35
CA ARG A 138 12.37 -23.83 0.86
C ARG A 138 13.41 -23.74 1.98
N PHE A 139 13.12 -22.95 3.02
CA PHE A 139 13.90 -22.94 4.26
C PHE A 139 13.57 -24.14 5.18
N GLN A 140 12.78 -25.12 4.74
CA GLN A 140 12.35 -26.27 5.53
C GLN A 140 11.64 -25.85 6.82
N ASP A 141 10.82 -24.79 6.75
CA ASP A 141 10.06 -24.21 7.87
C ASP A 141 10.92 -23.73 9.06
N LYS A 142 12.24 -23.60 8.87
CA LYS A 142 13.16 -23.00 9.86
C LYS A 142 12.98 -21.49 9.97
N VAL A 143 12.31 -20.88 8.99
CA VAL A 143 12.06 -19.45 8.87
C VAL A 143 10.56 -19.24 8.76
N THR A 144 10.03 -18.35 9.60
CA THR A 144 8.60 -18.03 9.59
C THR A 144 8.23 -17.19 8.35
N ARG A 145 6.95 -17.22 7.95
CA ARG A 145 6.42 -16.35 6.88
C ARG A 145 6.81 -14.87 7.08
N GLU A 146 6.68 -14.34 8.29
CA GLU A 146 7.01 -12.94 8.57
C GLU A 146 8.52 -12.65 8.44
N GLN A 147 9.38 -13.60 8.81
CA GLN A 147 10.81 -13.47 8.58
C GLN A 147 11.16 -13.57 7.09
N CYS A 148 10.50 -14.44 6.34
CA CYS A 148 10.61 -14.51 4.87
C CYS A 148 10.18 -13.19 4.21
N LYS A 149 9.08 -12.59 4.67
CA LYS A 149 8.62 -11.26 4.23
C LYS A 149 9.67 -10.20 4.53
N GLY A 150 10.15 -10.15 5.77
CA GLY A 150 11.20 -9.20 6.18
C GLY A 150 12.49 -9.36 5.39
N LEU A 151 12.90 -10.61 5.12
CA LEU A 151 14.07 -10.95 4.31
C LEU A 151 13.92 -10.47 2.87
N MET A 152 12.79 -10.78 2.22
CA MET A 152 12.53 -10.40 0.83
C MET A 152 12.41 -8.89 0.65
N ILE A 153 11.58 -8.23 1.48
CA ILE A 153 11.41 -6.77 1.43
C ILE A 153 12.72 -6.07 1.78
N GLY A 154 13.41 -6.53 2.83
CA GLY A 154 14.71 -5.99 3.20
C GLY A 154 15.76 -6.13 2.10
N HIS A 155 15.77 -7.25 1.39
CA HIS A 155 16.65 -7.45 0.25
C HIS A 155 16.31 -6.50 -0.91
N LEU A 156 15.04 -6.43 -1.34
CA LEU A 156 14.60 -5.55 -2.44
C LEU A 156 14.96 -4.08 -2.15
N TYR A 157 14.77 -3.66 -0.90
CA TYR A 157 15.09 -2.32 -0.43
C TYR A 157 16.54 -2.13 0.01
N GLY A 158 17.43 -3.10 -0.23
CA GLY A 158 18.87 -2.96 0.06
C GLY A 158 19.20 -2.69 1.53
N ILE A 159 18.39 -3.19 2.46
CA ILE A 159 18.64 -3.08 3.90
C ILE A 159 19.95 -3.80 4.24
N GLY A 160 20.82 -3.11 4.98
CA GLY A 160 22.09 -3.69 5.43
C GLY A 160 21.89 -4.87 6.38
N VAL A 161 22.79 -5.87 6.29
CA VAL A 161 22.74 -7.12 7.08
C VAL A 161 22.53 -6.88 8.57
N LYS A 162 23.20 -5.88 9.15
CA LYS A 162 23.08 -5.55 10.58
C LYS A 162 21.64 -5.19 10.94
N THR A 163 21.07 -4.20 10.26
CA THR A 163 19.69 -3.76 10.44
C THR A 163 18.69 -4.89 10.19
N LEU A 164 18.93 -5.69 9.15
CA LEU A 164 18.10 -6.84 8.84
C LEU A 164 18.13 -7.88 9.97
N SER A 165 19.30 -8.20 10.51
CA SER A 165 19.44 -9.17 11.60
C SER A 165 18.72 -8.72 12.88
N GLU A 166 18.74 -7.42 13.18
CA GLU A 166 18.03 -6.82 14.30
C GLU A 166 16.50 -6.92 14.10
N GLN A 167 16.01 -6.61 12.90
CA GLN A 167 14.59 -6.74 12.54
C GLN A 167 14.10 -8.19 12.61
N LEU A 168 14.89 -9.12 12.08
CA LEU A 168 14.57 -10.55 12.04
C LEU A 168 14.85 -11.28 13.37
N LYS A 169 15.50 -10.60 14.33
CA LYS A 169 15.92 -11.13 15.63
C LYS A 169 16.82 -12.38 15.51
N VAL A 170 17.81 -12.31 14.62
CA VAL A 170 18.79 -13.38 14.36
C VAL A 170 20.21 -12.85 14.40
N SER A 171 21.21 -13.74 14.35
CA SER A 171 22.60 -13.32 14.25
C SER A 171 22.92 -12.74 12.86
N ASN A 172 23.93 -11.88 12.77
CA ASN A 172 24.47 -11.39 11.49
C ASN A 172 24.86 -12.54 10.55
N TYR A 173 25.41 -13.63 11.10
CA TYR A 173 25.77 -14.81 10.33
C TYR A 173 24.53 -15.46 9.71
N GLN A 174 23.50 -15.70 10.53
CA GLN A 174 22.23 -16.29 10.07
C GLN A 174 21.58 -15.43 8.97
N ALA A 175 21.52 -14.10 9.17
CA ALA A 175 20.96 -13.18 8.18
C ALA A 175 21.72 -13.21 6.85
N ARG A 176 23.06 -13.32 6.87
CA ARG A 176 23.86 -13.47 5.63
C ARG A 176 23.56 -14.78 4.92
N THR A 177 23.50 -15.88 5.66
CA THR A 177 23.16 -17.19 5.08
C THR A 177 21.80 -17.15 4.41
N TRP A 178 20.79 -16.62 5.09
CA TRP A 178 19.44 -16.49 4.53
C TRP A 178 19.37 -15.57 3.31
N LEU A 179 20.12 -14.47 3.30
CA LEU A 179 20.21 -13.59 2.12
C LEU A 179 20.86 -14.28 0.92
N THR A 180 21.92 -15.08 1.15
CA THR A 180 22.58 -15.86 0.10
C THR A 180 21.66 -16.96 -0.44
N GLU A 181 20.86 -17.58 0.40
CA GLU A 181 19.85 -18.55 -0.04
C GLU A 181 18.72 -17.85 -0.82
N LEU A 182 18.23 -16.71 -0.32
CA LEU A 182 17.20 -15.93 -1.01
C LEU A 182 17.65 -15.50 -2.41
N SER A 183 18.88 -14.99 -2.56
CA SER A 183 19.39 -14.47 -3.83
C SER A 183 19.38 -15.53 -4.94
N GLN A 184 19.53 -16.82 -4.60
CA GLN A 184 19.42 -17.91 -5.56
C GLN A 184 18.03 -17.99 -6.22
N PHE A 185 16.98 -17.61 -5.49
CA PHE A 185 15.60 -17.63 -5.99
C PHE A 185 15.21 -16.35 -6.74
N ILE A 186 15.80 -15.21 -6.34
CA ILE A 186 15.42 -13.87 -6.87
C ILE A 186 16.50 -13.20 -7.72
N TYR A 187 17.55 -13.91 -8.11
CA TYR A 187 18.64 -13.37 -8.93
C TYR A 187 18.19 -12.57 -10.17
N PRO A 188 17.17 -12.99 -10.94
CA PRO A 188 16.66 -12.19 -12.06
C PRO A 188 16.19 -10.78 -11.62
N ILE A 189 15.57 -10.68 -10.44
CA ILE A 189 15.13 -9.39 -9.88
C ILE A 189 16.34 -8.51 -9.56
N GLU A 190 17.38 -9.07 -8.91
CA GLU A 190 18.59 -8.30 -8.59
C GLU A 190 19.25 -7.71 -9.85
N GLN A 191 19.39 -8.52 -10.89
CA GLN A 191 19.93 -8.08 -12.18
C GLN A 191 19.09 -6.97 -12.79
N TYR A 192 17.76 -7.14 -12.81
CA TYR A 192 16.84 -6.14 -13.33
C TYR A 192 16.94 -4.80 -12.58
N LEU A 193 16.95 -4.81 -11.25
CA LEU A 193 16.99 -3.58 -10.45
C LEU A 193 18.31 -2.82 -10.65
N ASN A 194 19.45 -3.52 -10.73
CA ASN A 194 20.75 -2.90 -10.95
C ASN A 194 20.88 -2.33 -12.37
N GLN A 195 20.41 -3.09 -13.37
CA GLN A 195 20.40 -2.65 -14.75
C GLN A 195 19.50 -1.41 -14.93
N SER A 196 18.28 -1.46 -14.40
CA SER A 196 17.35 -0.34 -14.45
C SER A 196 17.90 0.92 -13.78
N ALA A 197 18.58 0.79 -12.63
CA ALA A 197 19.18 1.94 -11.96
C ALA A 197 20.29 2.58 -12.80
N SER A 198 21.14 1.75 -13.42
CA SER A 198 22.21 2.18 -14.32
C SER A 198 21.66 2.91 -15.55
N GLU A 199 20.60 2.38 -16.17
CA GLU A 199 19.92 2.99 -17.31
C GLU A 199 19.26 4.33 -16.97
N ILE A 200 18.58 4.40 -15.82
CA ILE A 200 17.98 5.64 -15.31
C ILE A 200 19.06 6.69 -15.06
N ARG A 201 20.18 6.31 -14.43
CA ARG A 201 21.29 7.22 -14.17
C ARG A 201 21.91 7.72 -15.47
N ALA A 202 22.18 6.82 -16.42
CA ALA A 202 22.82 7.16 -17.69
C ALA A 202 21.93 8.06 -18.57
N SER A 203 20.62 7.85 -18.57
CA SER A 203 19.66 8.68 -19.33
C SER A 203 19.33 10.01 -18.65
N GLY A 204 19.62 10.15 -17.35
CA GLY A 204 19.29 11.34 -16.55
C GLY A 204 17.80 11.50 -16.25
N VAL A 205 16.96 10.53 -16.64
CA VAL A 205 15.50 10.59 -16.49
C VAL A 205 14.92 9.21 -16.22
N ALA A 206 14.04 9.10 -15.24
CA ALA A 206 13.21 7.92 -15.01
C ALA A 206 11.79 8.14 -15.56
N ARG A 207 11.24 7.14 -16.26
CA ARG A 207 9.90 7.20 -16.88
C ARG A 207 9.04 5.99 -16.53
N SER A 208 7.77 6.21 -16.22
CA SER A 208 6.70 5.19 -16.13
C SER A 208 5.67 5.44 -17.24
N LEU A 209 4.47 4.85 -17.15
CA LEU A 209 3.44 5.03 -18.19
C LEU A 209 2.94 6.48 -18.30
N ASP A 210 2.75 7.15 -17.16
CA ASP A 210 2.17 8.50 -17.11
C ASP A 210 2.99 9.49 -16.25
N TRP A 211 4.19 9.08 -15.79
CA TRP A 211 5.06 9.89 -14.95
C TRP A 211 6.51 9.93 -15.41
N GLN A 212 7.19 11.05 -15.16
CA GLN A 212 8.61 11.24 -15.43
C GLN A 212 9.27 11.98 -14.26
N HIS A 213 10.45 11.52 -13.85
CA HIS A 213 11.31 12.18 -12.86
C HIS A 213 12.68 12.46 -13.45
N THR A 214 13.14 13.71 -13.37
CA THR A 214 14.50 14.08 -13.78
C THR A 214 15.47 13.75 -12.66
N ILE A 215 16.53 13.01 -12.99
CA ILE A 215 17.51 12.55 -12.00
C ILE A 215 18.45 13.67 -11.62
N SER A 216 18.75 13.74 -10.33
CA SER A 216 19.71 14.66 -9.72
C SER A 216 20.78 13.90 -8.94
N ASP A 217 21.84 14.60 -8.53
CA ASP A 217 22.89 14.04 -7.66
C ASP A 217 22.37 13.64 -6.27
N LEU A 218 21.20 14.14 -5.88
CA LEU A 218 20.52 13.77 -4.62
C LEU A 218 19.79 12.43 -4.70
N ASP A 219 19.61 11.88 -5.90
CA ASP A 219 18.98 10.57 -6.07
C ASP A 219 20.04 9.49 -5.83
N SER A 220 19.88 8.73 -4.75
CA SER A 220 20.78 7.63 -4.40
C SER A 220 20.58 6.43 -5.32
N GLU A 221 21.62 5.61 -5.47
CA GLU A 221 21.55 4.38 -6.26
C GLU A 221 20.39 3.47 -5.80
N LEU A 222 20.19 3.37 -4.48
CA LEU A 222 19.09 2.58 -3.93
C LEU A 222 17.71 3.15 -4.28
N SER A 223 17.58 4.47 -4.35
CA SER A 223 16.34 5.11 -4.81
C SER A 223 16.08 4.80 -6.28
N LEU A 224 17.12 4.80 -7.12
CA LEU A 224 16.99 4.48 -8.55
C LEU A 224 16.65 3.01 -8.78
N ARG A 225 17.28 2.09 -8.03
CA ARG A 225 16.98 0.65 -8.06
C ARG A 225 15.49 0.36 -7.83
N ASN A 226 14.88 1.04 -6.87
CA ASN A 226 13.48 0.82 -6.51
C ASN A 226 12.49 1.66 -7.34
N TRP A 227 12.97 2.63 -8.12
CA TRP A 227 12.11 3.63 -8.76
C TRP A 227 11.07 3.00 -9.67
N LYS A 228 11.47 2.05 -10.54
CA LYS A 228 10.55 1.41 -11.50
C LYS A 228 9.44 0.63 -10.80
N ILE A 229 9.77 -0.12 -9.75
CA ILE A 229 8.79 -0.92 -9.01
C ILE A 229 7.77 0.01 -8.35
N GLN A 230 8.23 1.06 -7.69
CA GLN A 230 7.35 2.01 -7.01
C GLN A 230 6.50 2.84 -7.96
N ALA A 231 7.07 3.27 -9.09
CA ALA A 231 6.36 4.02 -10.11
C ALA A 231 5.30 3.16 -10.83
N THR A 232 5.61 1.88 -11.05
CA THR A 232 4.63 0.91 -11.57
C THR A 232 3.48 0.70 -10.59
N GLY A 233 3.76 0.57 -9.28
CA GLY A 233 2.71 0.54 -8.26
C GLY A 233 1.84 1.80 -8.26
N ALA A 234 2.44 2.97 -8.53
CA ALA A 234 1.71 4.22 -8.68
C ALA A 234 0.84 4.26 -9.96
N ASP A 235 1.35 3.74 -11.08
CA ASP A 235 0.60 3.60 -12.35
C ASP A 235 -0.65 2.72 -12.13
N ILE A 236 -0.50 1.60 -11.40
CA ILE A 236 -1.60 0.70 -11.01
C ILE A 236 -2.59 1.44 -10.12
N MET A 237 -2.11 2.14 -9.08
CA MET A 237 -2.97 2.85 -8.13
C MET A 237 -3.86 3.88 -8.82
N ARG A 238 -3.32 4.68 -9.75
CA ARG A 238 -4.11 5.68 -10.50
C ARG A 238 -5.22 5.04 -11.33
N ARG A 239 -4.90 3.95 -12.05
CA ARG A 239 -5.89 3.19 -12.84
C ARG A 239 -6.93 2.54 -11.94
N ALA A 240 -6.53 2.00 -10.80
CA ALA A 240 -7.43 1.47 -9.78
C ALA A 240 -8.44 2.53 -9.30
N CYS A 241 -7.98 3.75 -9.00
CA CYS A 241 -8.88 4.85 -8.63
C CYS A 241 -9.89 5.18 -9.76
N ILE A 242 -9.43 5.23 -11.02
CA ILE A 242 -10.29 5.48 -12.18
C ILE A 242 -11.31 4.34 -12.35
N ASN A 243 -10.87 3.08 -12.28
CA ASN A 243 -11.72 1.92 -12.47
C ASN A 243 -12.77 1.80 -11.36
N LEU A 244 -12.44 2.16 -10.11
CA LEU A 244 -13.39 2.22 -9.00
C LEU A 244 -14.46 3.29 -9.24
N ASP A 245 -14.07 4.49 -9.69
CA ASP A 245 -15.03 5.56 -10.04
C ASP A 245 -15.96 5.13 -11.19
N LEU A 246 -15.41 4.53 -12.24
CA LEU A 246 -16.18 3.99 -13.37
C LEU A 246 -17.12 2.84 -12.97
N ALA A 247 -16.73 2.05 -11.97
CA ALA A 247 -17.54 0.97 -11.41
C ALA A 247 -18.59 1.47 -10.40
N GLU A 248 -18.66 2.79 -10.17
CA GLU A 248 -19.52 3.44 -9.18
C GLU A 248 -19.28 2.91 -7.76
N ILE A 249 -18.03 2.60 -7.44
CA ILE A 249 -17.59 2.19 -6.10
C ILE A 249 -16.98 3.41 -5.38
N PRO A 250 -17.60 3.93 -4.31
CA PRO A 250 -17.07 5.07 -3.58
C PRO A 250 -15.69 4.77 -2.97
N LEU A 251 -14.65 5.39 -3.51
CA LEU A 251 -13.29 5.38 -2.98
C LEU A 251 -13.12 6.47 -1.93
N LEU A 252 -12.84 6.07 -0.70
CA LEU A 252 -12.70 6.97 0.45
C LEU A 252 -11.25 7.37 0.71
N LEU A 253 -10.30 6.45 0.55
CA LEU A 253 -8.88 6.68 0.85
C LEU A 253 -7.98 5.67 0.13
N THR A 254 -6.87 6.16 -0.40
CA THR A 254 -5.72 5.34 -0.80
C THR A 254 -4.70 5.28 0.33
N ASN A 255 -4.10 4.11 0.52
CA ASN A 255 -2.94 3.93 1.38
C ASN A 255 -1.97 2.99 0.68
N HIS A 256 -1.08 3.59 -0.12
CA HIS A 256 -0.18 2.89 -1.02
C HIS A 256 -0.93 1.92 -1.96
N ASP A 257 -0.80 0.63 -1.72
CA ASP A 257 -1.40 -0.48 -2.46
C ASP A 257 -2.79 -0.90 -1.95
N SER A 258 -3.32 -0.19 -0.94
CA SER A 258 -4.64 -0.45 -0.37
C SER A 258 -5.66 0.68 -0.61
N PHE A 259 -6.93 0.28 -0.76
CA PHE A 259 -8.05 1.13 -1.14
C PHE A 259 -9.20 0.94 -0.15
N LEU A 260 -9.51 1.99 0.61
CA LEU A 260 -10.66 2.02 1.51
C LEU A 260 -11.89 2.43 0.69
N VAL A 261 -12.84 1.53 0.53
CA VAL A 261 -14.08 1.75 -0.23
C VAL A 261 -15.30 1.63 0.67
N ARG A 262 -16.40 2.28 0.29
CA ARG A 262 -17.72 2.07 0.90
C ARG A 262 -18.56 1.15 0.02
N LEU A 263 -19.18 0.16 0.65
CA LEU A 263 -20.06 -0.81 0.00
C LEU A 263 -21.41 -0.80 0.71
N GLU A 264 -22.52 -0.96 -0.01
CA GLU A 264 -23.87 -1.05 0.55
C GLU A 264 -24.15 -2.47 1.03
N ASN A 265 -24.82 -2.62 2.18
CA ASN A 265 -25.18 -3.93 2.74
C ASN A 265 -26.02 -4.74 1.75
N ASP A 266 -27.03 -4.11 1.15
CA ASP A 266 -27.98 -4.77 0.24
C ASP A 266 -27.32 -5.26 -1.05
N ASN A 267 -26.17 -4.70 -1.43
CA ASN A 267 -25.42 -5.04 -2.65
C ASN A 267 -23.99 -5.49 -2.37
N TYR A 268 -23.68 -5.88 -1.14
CA TYR A 268 -22.32 -6.02 -0.64
C TYR A 268 -21.45 -6.89 -1.53
N GLN A 269 -21.89 -8.13 -1.81
CA GLN A 269 -21.10 -9.08 -2.58
C GLN A 269 -20.89 -8.64 -4.03
N ILE A 270 -21.91 -8.01 -4.63
CA ILE A 270 -21.85 -7.51 -6.01
C ILE A 270 -20.84 -6.36 -6.10
N GLN A 271 -20.93 -5.39 -5.19
CA GLN A 271 -20.01 -4.25 -5.16
C GLN A 271 -18.59 -4.66 -4.78
N LEU A 272 -18.43 -5.61 -3.85
CA LEU A 272 -17.11 -6.17 -3.51
C LEU A 272 -16.46 -6.82 -4.73
N ASN A 273 -17.19 -7.65 -5.47
CA ASN A 273 -16.68 -8.30 -6.67
C ASN A 273 -16.30 -7.28 -7.75
N LYS A 274 -17.13 -6.24 -7.96
CA LYS A 274 -16.82 -5.13 -8.86
C LYS A 274 -15.55 -4.38 -8.45
N ALA A 275 -15.40 -4.10 -7.15
CA ALA A 275 -14.24 -3.39 -6.63
C ALA A 275 -12.96 -4.23 -6.80
N ILE A 276 -13.01 -5.53 -6.49
CA ILE A 276 -11.89 -6.46 -6.72
C ILE A 276 -11.54 -6.52 -8.21
N GLN A 277 -12.53 -6.65 -9.09
CA GLN A 277 -12.32 -6.68 -10.54
C GLN A 277 -11.67 -5.37 -11.03
N ALA A 278 -12.16 -4.21 -10.59
CA ALA A 278 -11.60 -2.91 -10.95
C ALA A 278 -10.11 -2.78 -10.59
N LEU A 279 -9.72 -3.30 -9.42
CA LEU A 279 -8.32 -3.37 -9.00
C LEU A 279 -7.53 -4.38 -9.84
N THR A 280 -8.03 -5.61 -10.03
CA THR A 280 -7.36 -6.62 -10.85
C THR A 280 -7.14 -6.13 -12.29
N ASP A 281 -8.12 -5.47 -12.90
CA ASP A 281 -8.02 -4.89 -14.25
C ASP A 281 -6.94 -3.81 -14.30
N ALA A 282 -6.86 -2.94 -13.28
CA ALA A 282 -5.83 -1.91 -13.20
C ALA A 282 -4.41 -2.50 -13.17
N ALA A 283 -4.21 -3.63 -12.48
CA ALA A 283 -2.94 -4.34 -12.50
C ALA A 283 -2.65 -4.98 -13.87
N VAL A 284 -3.64 -5.65 -14.46
CA VAL A 284 -3.56 -6.27 -15.79
C VAL A 284 -3.17 -5.27 -16.87
N ASP A 285 -3.76 -4.07 -16.84
CA ASP A 285 -3.49 -2.99 -17.80
C ASP A 285 -2.04 -2.50 -17.74
N VAL A 286 -1.44 -2.46 -16.55
CA VAL A 286 -0.07 -1.98 -16.36
C VAL A 286 0.96 -3.08 -16.58
N LEU A 287 0.63 -4.30 -16.20
CA LEU A 287 1.54 -5.46 -16.24
C LEU A 287 1.24 -6.37 -17.44
N ASN A 288 0.82 -5.79 -18.56
CA ASN A 288 0.50 -6.44 -19.84
C ASN A 288 -0.12 -7.84 -19.70
N GLY A 289 -1.24 -7.94 -18.99
CA GLY A 289 -1.95 -9.22 -18.81
C GLY A 289 -1.69 -9.94 -17.50
N PHE A 290 -0.71 -9.52 -16.69
CA PHE A 290 -0.41 -10.17 -15.42
C PHE A 290 -1.29 -9.64 -14.28
N PRO A 291 -2.18 -10.46 -13.69
CA PRO A 291 -3.07 -10.01 -12.64
C PRO A 291 -2.36 -10.00 -11.27
N LEU A 292 -2.68 -9.00 -10.45
CA LEU A 292 -2.38 -9.03 -9.03
C LEU A 292 -3.63 -9.45 -8.24
N LYS A 293 -3.44 -10.35 -7.28
CA LYS A 293 -4.48 -10.78 -6.34
C LYS A 293 -4.80 -9.65 -5.37
N VAL A 294 -6.07 -9.55 -5.01
CA VAL A 294 -6.61 -8.55 -4.09
C VAL A 294 -7.25 -9.28 -2.91
N ALA A 295 -6.91 -8.88 -1.70
CA ALA A 295 -7.51 -9.39 -0.47
C ALA A 295 -8.34 -8.32 0.22
N VAL A 296 -9.36 -8.75 0.97
CA VAL A 296 -10.05 -7.86 1.91
C VAL A 296 -9.31 -7.88 3.24
N GLU A 297 -8.49 -6.88 3.50
CA GLU A 297 -7.66 -6.77 4.72
C GLU A 297 -8.50 -6.37 5.93
N MET A 298 -9.52 -5.53 5.71
CA MET A 298 -10.37 -5.00 6.78
C MET A 298 -11.80 -4.80 6.29
N GLN A 299 -12.75 -5.13 7.16
CA GLN A 299 -14.16 -4.78 6.99
C GLN A 299 -14.65 -4.15 8.28
N VAL A 300 -15.41 -3.07 8.17
CA VAL A 300 -16.06 -2.38 9.27
C VAL A 300 -17.50 -2.14 8.86
N PRO A 301 -18.49 -2.87 9.40
CA PRO A 301 -19.90 -2.60 9.13
C PRO A 301 -20.38 -1.35 9.88
N SER A 302 -21.41 -0.69 9.35
CA SER A 302 -22.09 0.39 10.08
C SER A 302 -22.66 -0.12 11.40
N LYS A 303 -22.59 0.67 12.47
CA LYS A 303 -23.19 0.31 13.75
C LYS A 303 -24.71 0.36 13.64
N GLU A 304 -25.38 -0.75 13.96
CA GLU A 304 -26.81 -0.78 14.20
C GLU A 304 -27.10 -0.21 15.60
N LYS A 305 -27.04 1.12 15.76
CA LYS A 305 -27.70 1.93 16.81
C LYS A 305 -27.04 3.30 16.92
#